data_AF-A0AB34GSM3-F1
#
_entry.id   AF-A0AB34GSM3-F1
#
_cell.length_a   1.000
_cell.length_b   1.000
_cell.length_c   1.000
_cell.angle_alpha   90.00
_cell.angle_beta   90.00
_cell.angle_gamma   90.00
#
_symmetry.space_group_name_H-M   'P 1'
#
loop_
_entity.id
_entity.type
_entity.pdbx_description
1 polymer ?
#
loop_
_entity_poly.entity_id
_entity_poly.type
_entity_poly.pdbx_seq_one_letter_code
_entity_poly.pdbx_strand_id
1 'polypeptide(L)'
;MLISICLDKHGREWFLYWGECRESCPTGHYPDEDHTCRPCPDNCELCHSSHVCTRCRRGYFLVPSNRTCRKLECGQGEVQDPDYEECMPCEEGCLGCSLGTSSPFFLRVEITVSFFTHPHPVIPSTGTLVIVVTISIH
;
A
#
# COMPACT_ATOMS: atom_id res chain seq x y z
N MET A 1 -41.48 -7.93 16.85
CA MET A 1 -40.20 -7.33 16.40
C MET A 1 -40.13 -7.54 14.90
N LEU A 2 -40.26 -6.47 14.12
CA LEU A 2 -40.05 -6.54 12.67
C LEU A 2 -38.54 -6.47 12.46
N ILE A 3 -37.90 -7.63 12.26
CA ILE A 3 -36.50 -7.65 11.80
C ILE A 3 -36.55 -7.15 10.36
N SER A 4 -35.85 -6.06 10.06
CA SER A 4 -35.74 -5.51 8.70
C SER A 4 -34.84 -6.42 7.85
N ILE A 5 -35.29 -7.64 7.61
CA ILE A 5 -34.63 -8.60 6.74
C ILE A 5 -34.89 -8.24 5.28
N CYS A 6 -33.81 -8.14 4.51
CA CYS A 6 -33.90 -8.05 3.07
C CYS A 6 -33.98 -9.47 2.50
N LEU A 7 -34.98 -9.75 1.67
CA LEU A 7 -35.12 -11.03 0.97
C LEU A 7 -35.12 -10.79 -0.54
N ASP A 8 -34.35 -11.59 -1.27
CA ASP A 8 -34.44 -11.60 -2.74
C ASP A 8 -35.70 -12.33 -3.21
N LYS A 9 -35.95 -12.31 -4.53
CA LYS A 9 -37.11 -12.99 -5.16
C LYS A 9 -37.16 -14.52 -4.97
N HIS A 10 -36.07 -15.13 -4.55
CA HIS A 10 -35.93 -16.56 -4.23
C HIS A 10 -35.92 -16.83 -2.72
N GLY A 11 -36.11 -15.78 -1.89
CA GLY A 11 -36.06 -15.89 -0.43
C GLY A 11 -34.64 -15.98 0.15
N ARG A 12 -33.61 -15.53 -0.59
CA ARG A 12 -32.25 -15.44 -0.04
C ARG A 12 -32.12 -14.21 0.85
N GLU A 13 -31.55 -14.41 2.04
CA GLU A 13 -31.29 -13.35 3.02
C GLU A 13 -30.18 -12.42 2.52
N TRP A 14 -30.48 -11.13 2.49
CA TRP A 14 -29.58 -10.04 2.15
C TRP A 14 -29.41 -9.12 3.36
N PHE A 15 -28.34 -8.32 3.34
CA PHE A 15 -28.00 -7.40 4.40
C PHE A 15 -28.46 -5.98 4.06
N LEU A 16 -29.04 -5.30 5.04
CA LEU A 16 -29.43 -3.90 4.91
C LEU A 16 -28.22 -2.98 5.10
N TYR A 17 -27.88 -2.21 4.08
CA TYR A 17 -26.83 -1.20 4.12
C TYR A 17 -27.41 0.16 3.71
N TRP A 18 -27.55 1.07 4.68
CA TRP A 18 -28.02 2.45 4.44
C TRP A 18 -29.37 2.54 3.69
N GLY A 19 -30.27 1.58 3.92
CA GLY A 19 -31.57 1.51 3.24
C GLY A 19 -31.56 0.73 1.92
N GLU A 20 -30.39 0.30 1.44
CA GLU A 20 -30.26 -0.61 0.30
C GLU A 20 -30.06 -2.05 0.77
N CYS A 21 -30.73 -2.99 0.10
CA CYS A 21 -30.49 -4.41 0.33
C CYS A 21 -29.31 -4.90 -0.53
N ARG A 22 -28.32 -5.53 0.09
CA ARG A 22 -27.12 -6.06 -0.59
C ARG A 22 -26.88 -7.51 -0.22
N GLU A 23 -26.35 -8.28 -1.17
CA GLU A 23 -25.97 -9.68 -0.94
C GLU A 23 -24.81 -9.81 0.05
N SER A 24 -23.97 -8.78 0.19
CA SER A 24 -22.86 -8.75 1.13
C SER A 24 -22.56 -7.32 1.59
N CYS A 25 -22.03 -7.18 2.81
CA CYS A 25 -21.60 -5.89 3.34
C CYS A 25 -20.35 -5.38 2.61
N PRO A 26 -20.27 -4.07 2.30
CA PRO A 26 -19.10 -3.48 1.67
C PRO A 26 -17.88 -3.48 2.62
N THR A 27 -16.68 -3.28 2.06
CA THR A 27 -15.44 -3.14 2.85
C THR A 27 -15.60 -2.07 3.94
N GLY A 28 -15.05 -2.33 5.13
CA GLY A 28 -15.24 -1.49 6.31
C GLY A 28 -16.57 -1.71 7.04
N HIS A 29 -17.39 -2.69 6.64
CA HIS A 29 -18.61 -3.07 7.33
C HIS A 29 -18.68 -4.58 7.56
N TYR A 30 -19.35 -4.99 8.63
CA TYR A 30 -19.62 -6.40 8.96
C TYR A 30 -21.12 -6.68 9.07
N PRO A 31 -21.56 -7.91 8.77
CA PRO A 31 -22.95 -8.32 8.98
C PRO A 31 -23.21 -8.52 10.48
N ASP A 32 -24.16 -7.77 11.02
CA ASP A 32 -24.64 -7.89 12.40
C ASP A 32 -25.77 -8.92 12.51
N GLU A 33 -26.14 -9.32 13.74
CA GLU A 33 -27.21 -10.33 13.95
C GLU A 33 -28.56 -9.89 13.40
N ASP A 34 -28.81 -8.59 13.28
CA ASP A 34 -30.03 -8.00 12.71
C ASP A 34 -30.04 -7.96 11.16
N HIS A 35 -29.19 -8.73 10.49
CA HIS A 35 -28.98 -8.68 9.03
C HIS A 35 -28.73 -7.27 8.51
N THR A 36 -28.06 -6.44 9.30
CA THR A 36 -27.73 -5.05 8.97
C THR A 36 -26.22 -4.91 8.91
N CYS A 37 -25.72 -4.20 7.91
CA CYS A 37 -24.31 -3.90 7.79
C CYS A 37 -23.92 -2.78 8.76
N ARG A 38 -23.12 -3.13 9.76
CA ARG A 38 -22.58 -2.18 10.74
C ARG A 38 -21.15 -1.80 10.37
N PRO A 39 -20.71 -0.56 10.68
CA PRO A 39 -19.35 -0.14 10.43
C PRO A 39 -18.36 -0.92 11.32
N CYS A 40 -17.20 -1.23 10.78
CA CYS A 40 -16.09 -1.82 11.52
C CYS A 40 -15.53 -0.87 12.59
N PRO A 41 -14.85 -1.41 13.63
CA PRO A 41 -14.15 -0.60 14.62
C PRO A 41 -13.05 0.28 13.99
N ASP A 42 -12.61 1.29 14.72
CA ASP A 42 -11.63 2.26 14.24
C ASP A 42 -10.35 1.60 13.72
N ASN A 43 -9.82 2.16 12.64
CA ASN A 43 -8.58 1.73 11.98
C ASN A 43 -8.61 0.30 11.41
N CYS A 44 -9.78 -0.34 11.41
CA CYS A 44 -10.01 -1.64 10.78
C CYS A 44 -10.54 -1.47 9.35
N GLU A 45 -9.98 -2.22 8.41
CA GLU A 45 -10.43 -2.28 7.02
C GLU A 45 -11.41 -3.44 6.78
N LEU A 46 -11.14 -4.60 7.39
CA LEU A 46 -12.04 -5.74 7.42
C LEU A 46 -12.18 -6.27 8.84
N CYS A 47 -13.41 -6.43 9.29
CA CYS A 47 -13.74 -7.00 10.58
C CYS A 47 -14.77 -8.11 10.41
N HIS A 48 -14.74 -9.06 11.34
CA HIS A 48 -15.77 -10.09 11.48
C HIS A 48 -16.89 -9.64 12.42
N SER A 49 -16.56 -8.81 13.41
CA SER A 49 -17.51 -8.21 14.35
C SER A 49 -16.98 -6.86 14.84
N SER A 50 -17.76 -6.17 15.67
CA SER A 50 -17.37 -4.91 16.34
C SER A 50 -16.06 -5.02 17.13
N HIS A 51 -15.64 -6.22 17.54
CA HIS A 51 -14.45 -6.45 18.37
C HIS A 51 -13.36 -7.25 17.67
N VAL A 52 -13.65 -7.84 16.51
CA VAL A 52 -12.74 -8.75 15.82
C VAL A 52 -12.36 -8.17 14.48
N CYS A 53 -11.21 -7.49 14.43
CA CYS A 53 -10.61 -7.09 13.17
C CYS A 53 -9.82 -8.25 12.55
N THR A 54 -9.91 -8.39 11.23
CA THR A 54 -9.13 -9.37 10.44
C THR A 54 -8.11 -8.68 9.55
N ARG A 55 -8.34 -7.41 9.17
CA ARG A 55 -7.40 -6.61 8.40
C ARG A 55 -7.45 -5.15 8.82
N CYS A 56 -6.30 -4.60 9.18
CA CYS A 56 -6.15 -3.20 9.54
C CYS A 56 -5.94 -2.32 8.31
N ARG A 57 -6.28 -1.02 8.45
CA ARG A 57 -5.95 -0.03 7.41
C ARG A 57 -4.43 0.10 7.29
N ARG A 58 -3.96 0.56 6.12
CA ARG A 58 -2.53 0.88 5.91
C ARG A 58 -2.02 1.79 7.03
N GLY A 59 -0.85 1.48 7.56
CA GLY A 59 -0.28 2.18 8.71
C GLY A 59 -0.70 1.62 10.08
N TYR A 60 -1.53 0.58 10.14
CA TYR A 60 -1.97 -0.04 11.38
C TYR A 60 -1.68 -1.54 11.38
N PHE A 61 -1.31 -2.06 12.54
CA PHE A 61 -1.01 -3.47 12.73
C PHE A 61 -2.09 -4.16 13.54
N LEU A 62 -2.38 -5.40 13.15
CA LEU A 62 -3.31 -6.24 13.87
C LEU A 62 -2.63 -6.79 15.12
N VAL A 63 -3.13 -6.41 16.28
CA VAL A 63 -2.65 -6.92 17.56
C VAL A 63 -3.30 -8.28 17.80
N PRO A 64 -2.54 -9.39 17.81
CA PRO A 64 -3.11 -10.73 17.90
C PRO A 64 -3.78 -11.01 19.25
N SER A 65 -3.39 -10.32 20.32
CA SER A 65 -3.94 -10.51 21.66
C SER A 65 -5.42 -10.11 21.78
N ASN A 66 -5.84 -9.06 21.08
CA ASN A 66 -7.20 -8.51 21.20
C ASN A 66 -7.88 -8.28 19.84
N ARG A 67 -7.26 -8.70 18.72
CA ARG A 67 -7.77 -8.52 17.35
C ARG A 67 -8.09 -7.04 17.02
N THR A 68 -7.35 -6.09 17.62
CA THR A 68 -7.53 -4.65 17.35
C THR A 68 -6.41 -4.09 16.50
N CYS A 69 -6.67 -2.96 15.84
CA CYS A 69 -5.69 -2.26 15.03
C CYS A 69 -5.01 -1.17 15.83
N ARG A 70 -3.68 -1.25 15.95
CA ARG A 70 -2.88 -0.22 16.62
C ARG A 70 -1.89 0.39 15.64
N LYS A 71 -1.76 1.72 15.71
CA LYS A 71 -0.72 2.43 14.98
C LYS A 71 0.64 2.10 15.61
N LEU A 72 1.64 1.90 14.77
CA LEU A 72 3.01 1.78 15.25
C LEU A 72 3.52 3.20 15.49
N GLU A 73 3.80 3.51 16.76
CA GLU A 73 4.44 4.77 17.12
C GLU A 73 5.95 4.55 16.99
N CYS A 74 6.52 5.01 15.88
CA CYS A 74 7.96 4.97 15.66
C CYS A 74 8.67 6.08 16.42
N GLY A 75 9.89 5.79 16.89
CA GLY A 75 10.72 6.72 17.63
C GLY A 75 11.27 7.85 16.76
N GLN A 76 12.04 8.73 17.39
CA GLN A 76 12.75 9.80 16.69
C GLN A 76 13.85 9.20 15.80
N GLY A 77 13.87 9.57 14.53
CA GLY A 77 14.79 8.95 13.55
C GLY A 77 14.32 7.60 13.04
N GLU A 78 13.04 7.24 13.19
CA GLU A 78 12.44 6.05 12.59
C GLU A 78 11.17 6.40 11.82
N VAL A 79 10.84 5.62 10.79
CA VAL A 79 9.62 5.78 9.99
C VAL A 79 8.91 4.44 9.81
N GLN A 80 7.57 4.50 9.83
CA GLN A 80 6.74 3.34 9.54
C GLN A 80 6.57 3.18 8.03
N ASP A 81 7.00 2.04 7.50
CA ASP A 81 6.84 1.70 6.09
C ASP A 81 5.58 0.87 5.82
N PRO A 82 4.80 1.17 4.76
CA PRO A 82 3.64 0.36 4.42
C PRO A 82 3.98 -1.06 3.93
N ASP A 83 5.20 -1.27 3.44
CA ASP A 83 5.71 -2.56 2.98
C ASP A 83 6.41 -3.35 4.09
N TYR A 84 6.87 -2.69 5.16
CA TYR A 84 7.49 -3.34 6.32
C TYR A 84 6.64 -3.23 7.58
N GLU A 85 6.50 -4.35 8.29
CA GLU A 85 5.67 -4.40 9.50
C GLU A 85 6.37 -3.82 10.76
N GLU A 86 7.45 -3.06 10.58
CA GLU A 86 8.32 -2.55 11.63
C GLU A 86 8.76 -1.10 11.32
N CYS A 87 9.25 -0.40 12.35
CA CYS A 87 9.87 0.90 12.21
C CYS A 87 11.25 0.75 11.58
N MET A 88 11.48 1.43 10.45
CA MET A 88 12.79 1.48 9.84
C MET A 88 13.57 2.70 10.34
N PRO A 89 14.86 2.56 10.66
CA PRO A 89 15.70 3.70 11.01
C PRO A 89 15.93 4.59 9.78
N CYS A 90 15.92 5.89 10.00
CA CYS A 90 16.32 6.90 9.01
C CYS A 90 17.85 6.90 8.82
N GLU A 91 18.33 7.53 7.74
CA GLU A 91 19.76 7.76 7.55
C GLU A 91 20.39 8.58 8.68
N GLU A 92 21.70 8.36 8.91
CA GLU A 92 22.47 9.04 9.94
C GLU A 92 22.36 10.56 9.81
N GLY A 93 22.00 11.22 10.91
CA GLY A 93 21.83 12.68 10.97
C GLY A 93 20.42 13.20 10.69
N CYS A 94 19.45 12.33 10.36
CA CYS A 94 18.04 12.72 10.23
C CYS A 94 17.27 12.59 11.56
N LEU A 95 16.60 13.67 11.99
CA LEU A 95 15.72 13.68 13.17
C LEU A 95 14.35 13.03 12.91
N GLY A 96 13.99 12.84 11.63
CA GLY A 96 12.79 12.15 11.19
C GLY A 96 12.80 12.04 9.67
N CYS A 97 12.26 10.95 9.14
CA CYS A 97 12.11 10.73 7.71
C CYS A 97 10.65 10.37 7.41
N SER A 98 10.15 10.82 6.26
CA SER A 98 8.83 10.45 5.76
C SER A 98 9.04 9.62 4.51
N LEU A 99 8.33 8.49 4.39
CA LEU A 99 8.30 7.72 3.15
C LEU A 99 7.54 8.52 2.12
N GLY A 100 8.27 9.37 1.42
CA GLY A 100 7.73 10.20 0.37
C GLY A 100 7.27 9.30 -0.76
N THR A 101 5.95 9.18 -0.92
CA THR A 101 5.33 8.91 -2.23
C THR A 101 5.49 10.09 -3.20
N SER A 102 6.46 10.97 -2.96
CA SER A 102 6.86 12.08 -3.81
C SER A 102 8.39 12.24 -3.79
N SER A 103 9.09 11.28 -4.37
CA SER A 103 10.20 11.66 -5.24
C SER A 103 10.11 10.89 -6.54
N PRO A 104 9.69 11.51 -7.65
CA PRO A 104 9.91 10.95 -8.98
C PRO A 104 11.41 10.84 -9.33
N PHE A 105 12.34 11.21 -8.43
CA PHE A 105 13.76 10.86 -8.52
C PHE A 105 14.05 9.41 -8.08
N PHE A 106 13.23 8.45 -8.51
CA PHE A 106 13.88 7.25 -9.04
C PHE A 106 14.53 7.74 -10.34
N LEU A 107 15.74 8.29 -10.23
CA LEU A 107 16.58 8.59 -11.39
C LEU A 107 16.68 7.28 -12.16
N ARG A 108 15.82 7.08 -13.16
CA ARG A 108 16.00 6.04 -14.17
C ARG A 108 17.19 6.52 -15.00
N VAL A 109 18.38 6.27 -14.48
CA VAL A 109 19.64 6.47 -15.21
C VAL A 109 19.69 5.37 -16.26
N GLU A 110 19.21 5.66 -17.47
CA GLU A 110 19.48 4.78 -18.61
C GLU A 110 20.91 5.04 -19.10
N ILE A 111 21.82 4.13 -18.76
CA ILE A 111 23.20 4.19 -19.23
C ILE A 111 23.24 3.65 -20.66
N THR A 112 23.13 4.53 -21.65
CA THR A 112 23.34 4.16 -23.06
C THR A 112 24.83 4.25 -23.40
N VAL A 113 25.50 3.09 -23.42
CA VAL A 113 26.90 3.01 -23.87
C VAL A 113 26.93 3.00 -25.40
N SER A 114 27.37 4.10 -26.00
CA SER A 114 27.55 4.19 -27.45
C SER A 114 29.02 3.99 -27.81
N PHE A 115 29.32 2.99 -28.64
CA PHE A 115 30.66 2.74 -29.14
C PHE A 115 30.83 3.44 -30.50
N PHE A 116 31.59 4.53 -30.54
CA PHE A 116 31.99 5.14 -31.81
C PHE A 116 33.40 4.68 -32.17
N THR A 117 33.53 3.88 -33.23
CA THR A 117 34.82 3.69 -33.90
C THR A 117 35.04 4.89 -34.83
N HIS A 118 36.05 5.72 -34.57
CA HIS A 118 36.46 6.70 -35.58
C HIS A 118 37.08 5.93 -36.76
N PRO A 119 36.56 6.05 -37.98
CA PRO A 119 37.24 5.50 -39.15
C PRO A 119 38.45 6.41 -39.45
N HIS A 120 39.61 6.08 -38.90
CA HIS A 120 40.87 6.65 -39.39
C HIS A 120 41.22 5.94 -40.71
N PRO A 121 41.49 6.69 -41.80
CA PRO A 121 41.55 6.13 -43.16
C PRO A 121 42.79 5.26 -43.48
N VAL A 122 43.60 4.82 -42.51
CA VAL A 122 44.93 4.26 -42.82
C VAL A 122 45.33 2.97 -42.09
N ILE A 123 44.69 2.51 -40.99
CA ILE A 123 45.16 1.29 -40.28
C ILE A 123 44.00 0.51 -39.63
N PRO A 124 43.80 -0.80 -39.92
CA PRO A 124 42.61 -1.55 -39.51
C PRO A 124 42.58 -2.06 -38.05
N SER A 125 43.46 -1.61 -37.14
CA SER A 125 43.59 -2.27 -35.81
C SER A 125 43.79 -1.36 -34.60
N THR A 126 43.85 -0.04 -34.75
CA THR A 126 43.99 0.88 -33.61
C THR A 126 42.85 1.89 -33.55
N GLY A 127 41.63 1.39 -33.36
CA GLY A 127 40.51 2.24 -32.96
C GLY A 127 40.60 2.54 -31.47
N THR A 128 40.81 3.80 -31.09
CA THR A 128 40.64 4.22 -29.69
C THR A 128 39.17 4.12 -29.35
N LEU A 129 38.81 3.25 -28.40
CA LEU A 129 37.44 3.13 -27.92
C LEU A 129 37.10 4.37 -27.10
N VAL A 130 36.26 5.26 -27.64
CA VAL A 130 35.76 6.43 -26.88
C VAL A 130 34.43 6.04 -26.25
N ILE A 131 34.40 5.97 -24.92
CA ILE A 131 33.18 5.72 -24.15
C ILE A 131 32.51 7.07 -23.93
N VAL A 132 31.44 7.35 -24.67
CA VAL A 132 30.62 8.54 -24.44
C VAL A 132 29.49 8.15 -23.49
N VAL A 133 29.53 8.68 -22.27
CA VAL A 133 28.46 8.50 -21.28
C VAL A 133 27.50 9.68 -21.42
N THR A 134 26.34 9.44 -22.01
CA THR A 134 25.26 10.43 -22.07
C THR A 134 24.34 10.24 -20.87
N ILE A 135 24.18 11.27 -20.06
CA ILE A 135 23.29 11.27 -18.88
C ILE A 135 22.02 12.02 -19.28
N SER A 136 20.91 11.29 -19.39
CA SER A 136 19.58 11.88 -19.60
C SER A 136 18.84 11.95 -18.27
N ILE A 137 18.41 13.16 -17.88
CA ILE A 137 17.60 13.43 -16.68
C ILE A 137 16.19 13.76 -17.18
N HIS A 138 15.15 13.14 -16.61
CA HIS A 138 13.76 13.39 -17.00
C HIS A 138 12.90 13.81 -15.79
#